data_AF-R7JAK1-F1
#
_entry.id   AF-R7JAK1-F1
#
_cell.length_a   1.000
_cell.length_b   1.000
_cell.length_c   1.000
_cell.angle_alpha   90.00
_cell.angle_beta   90.00
_cell.angle_gamma   90.00
#
_symmetry.space_group_name_H-M   'P 1'
#
loop_
_entity.id
_entity.type
_entity.pdbx_description
1 polymer ?
#
loop_
_entity_poly.entity_id
_entity_poly.type
_entity_poly.pdbx_seq_one_letter_code
_entity_poly.pdbx_strand_id
1 'polypeptide(L)'
;MRKWILLLVWIGAACTVGAQLDAKLYRSETKIDSMNQGKWLVEVDNITYFKDNEYDGKLQKGYSLPGFWLQPKMVYYPLPNVKLELGAHLLHYWGAFNYPYTAYQGIAEWDSQTYQKGFHALPWLRAQVDLGKWSLVFGDIYGKSNHRLVEPLYSSELNLTADPEAGLQVLFSSRHFDMDVWLDWQSFIFRNDVHQEAFLLGLSSRLKLNEEESPFHAYMPLQVMVQHRGGEIDTIHVNSVQTYLCGAIGAGAYWNLPHPVVKRVGVEADFVYSWHETVLNWGKGYYLKAYTDLKDLRVKAAWWTNNYYVPLLANPFFNTISVDEPGTMFDSTGMFCLGLEYARRLGAGITLGADADFYLHKQYRRAALGEDWSIRPMSYSFSAGAYLRVNPSILIKQFKKE
;
A
#
# COMPACT_ATOMS: atom_id res chain seq x y z
N MET A 1 -39.09 51.36 10.56
CA MET A 1 -38.86 50.67 11.85
C MET A 1 -38.10 49.37 11.60
N ARG A 2 -37.22 48.99 12.56
CA ARG A 2 -36.72 47.64 12.95
C ARG A 2 -37.00 46.46 11.99
N LYS A 3 -35.96 45.74 11.51
CA LYS A 3 -35.26 44.60 12.20
C LYS A 3 -36.27 43.47 12.54
N TRP A 4 -36.17 42.23 12.06
CA TRP A 4 -35.13 41.18 12.20
C TRP A 4 -35.52 40.00 11.24
N ILE A 5 -34.82 38.87 11.00
CA ILE A 5 -33.48 38.30 11.33
C ILE A 5 -33.09 37.29 10.19
N LEU A 6 -31.82 36.87 10.10
CA LEU A 6 -31.35 35.77 9.21
C LEU A 6 -31.62 34.38 9.81
N LEU A 7 -31.95 33.37 8.97
CA LEU A 7 -31.63 31.98 9.30
C LEU A 7 -31.47 31.06 8.08
N LEU A 8 -30.70 31.50 7.07
CA LEU A 8 -30.10 30.58 6.10
C LEU A 8 -28.93 29.85 6.78
N VAL A 9 -29.20 28.73 7.44
CA VAL A 9 -28.16 27.88 8.01
C VAL A 9 -27.41 27.21 6.88
N TRP A 10 -26.26 27.80 6.55
CA TRP A 10 -25.26 27.23 5.66
C TRP A 10 -24.64 26.02 6.36
N ILE A 11 -25.29 24.85 6.29
CA ILE A 11 -24.63 23.57 6.60
C ILE A 11 -23.70 23.26 5.44
N GLY A 12 -22.57 23.96 5.43
CA GLY A 12 -21.38 23.60 4.68
C GLY A 12 -20.80 22.30 5.26
N ALA A 13 -21.50 21.19 5.07
CA ALA A 13 -20.93 19.88 5.21
C ALA A 13 -19.87 19.75 4.10
N ALA A 14 -18.61 20.04 4.47
CA ALA A 14 -17.46 19.74 3.66
C ALA A 14 -17.50 18.24 3.32
N CYS A 15 -18.02 17.92 2.14
CA CYS A 15 -18.01 16.58 1.60
C CYS A 15 -16.56 16.25 1.28
N THR A 16 -15.84 15.71 2.27
CA THR A 16 -14.48 15.24 2.08
C THR A 16 -14.48 14.21 0.96
N VAL A 17 -13.83 14.56 -0.15
CA VAL A 17 -13.68 13.65 -1.30
C VAL A 17 -12.81 12.50 -0.84
N GLY A 18 -13.38 11.30 -0.77
CA GLY A 18 -12.74 10.17 -0.12
C GLY A 18 -13.32 8.83 -0.54
N ALA A 19 -13.80 8.68 -1.77
CA ALA A 19 -14.26 7.39 -2.27
C ALA A 19 -13.13 6.35 -2.44
N GLN A 20 -11.87 6.79 -2.50
CA GLN A 20 -10.69 5.91 -2.54
C GLN A 20 -10.67 4.93 -1.36
N LEU A 21 -10.63 3.64 -1.68
CA LEU A 21 -10.64 2.57 -0.69
C LEU A 21 -9.42 2.66 0.24
N ASP A 22 -8.22 2.93 -0.29
CA ASP A 22 -7.03 3.18 0.54
C ASP A 22 -7.24 4.24 1.62
N ALA A 23 -7.90 5.36 1.28
CA ALA A 23 -7.95 6.54 2.13
C ALA A 23 -8.99 6.40 3.26
N LYS A 24 -10.04 5.61 3.05
CA LYS A 24 -11.07 5.31 4.06
C LYS A 24 -10.79 4.02 4.84
N LEU A 25 -10.14 3.05 4.21
CA LEU A 25 -9.99 1.69 4.73
C LEU A 25 -8.56 1.37 5.16
N TYR A 26 -7.52 1.64 4.37
CA TYR A 26 -6.17 1.17 4.69
C TYR A 26 -5.30 2.16 5.46
N ARG A 27 -5.30 3.45 5.05
CA ARG A 27 -4.41 4.45 5.63
C ARG A 27 -4.74 4.73 7.10
N SER A 28 -3.72 5.03 7.86
CA SER A 28 -3.81 5.53 9.25
C SER A 28 -3.33 6.98 9.33
N GLU A 29 -3.90 7.75 10.26
CA GLU A 29 -3.52 9.16 10.47
C GLU A 29 -2.07 9.24 10.99
N THR A 30 -1.27 10.11 10.37
CA THR A 30 0.17 10.26 10.70
C THR A 30 0.44 11.48 11.56
N LYS A 31 -0.47 12.45 11.69
CA LYS A 31 -0.25 13.64 12.51
C LYS A 31 -0.63 13.42 13.98
N ILE A 32 0.18 13.91 14.90
CA ILE A 32 -0.16 13.90 16.33
C ILE A 32 -1.15 15.05 16.63
N ASP A 33 -2.32 14.71 17.17
CA ASP A 33 -3.23 15.69 17.76
C ASP A 33 -2.71 16.11 19.14
N SER A 34 -2.25 17.36 19.26
CA SER A 34 -1.75 17.93 20.52
C SER A 34 -2.81 18.03 21.63
N MET A 35 -4.10 17.96 21.28
CA MET A 35 -5.20 17.85 22.25
C MET A 35 -5.27 16.48 22.92
N ASN A 36 -4.48 15.50 22.46
CA ASN A 36 -4.31 14.20 23.12
C ASN A 36 -3.23 14.17 24.20
N GLN A 37 -2.45 15.23 24.42
CA GLN A 37 -1.44 15.28 25.48
C GLN A 37 -2.00 14.79 26.84
N GLY A 38 -1.30 13.84 27.45
CA GLY A 38 -1.65 13.18 28.71
C GLY A 38 -2.67 12.05 28.59
N LYS A 39 -3.26 11.80 27.42
CA LYS A 39 -4.23 10.70 27.23
C LYS A 39 -3.53 9.35 27.06
N TRP A 40 -4.03 8.37 27.78
CA TRP A 40 -3.81 6.93 27.58
C TRP A 40 -5.07 6.33 27.00
N LEU A 41 -4.95 5.70 25.84
CA LEU A 41 -6.04 5.08 25.10
C LEU A 41 -5.75 3.60 24.86
N VAL A 42 -6.81 2.82 24.66
CA VAL A 42 -6.74 1.50 24.03
C VAL A 42 -7.41 1.61 22.67
N GLU A 43 -6.68 1.18 21.65
CA GLU A 43 -7.16 1.09 20.27
C GLU A 43 -7.17 -0.37 19.84
N VAL A 44 -8.14 -0.73 18.99
CA VAL A 44 -8.24 -2.06 18.41
C VAL A 44 -8.46 -1.88 16.92
N ASP A 45 -7.38 -1.89 16.13
CA ASP A 45 -7.50 -1.78 14.67
C ASP A 45 -7.70 -3.19 14.07
N ASN A 46 -8.64 -3.34 13.17
CA ASN A 46 -8.94 -4.60 12.50
C ASN A 46 -9.39 -4.32 11.07
N ILE A 47 -8.92 -5.11 10.12
CA ILE A 47 -9.62 -5.31 8.85
C ILE A 47 -9.99 -6.78 8.75
N THR A 48 -11.29 -7.05 8.66
CA THR A 48 -11.84 -8.34 8.27
C THR A 48 -12.17 -8.29 6.78
N TYR A 49 -11.78 -9.31 6.03
CA TYR A 49 -11.83 -9.28 4.57
C TYR A 49 -12.17 -10.63 3.93
N PHE A 50 -12.81 -10.55 2.76
CA PHE A 50 -12.89 -11.63 1.80
C PHE A 50 -12.49 -11.03 0.45
N LYS A 51 -11.41 -11.54 -0.14
CA LYS A 51 -10.99 -11.17 -1.49
C LYS A 51 -10.90 -12.41 -2.36
N ASP A 52 -11.34 -12.29 -3.61
CA ASP A 52 -11.33 -13.35 -4.59
C ASP A 52 -10.64 -12.85 -5.86
N ASN A 53 -9.57 -13.53 -6.27
CA ASN A 53 -8.72 -13.18 -7.40
C ASN A 53 -8.78 -14.34 -8.41
N GLU A 54 -9.40 -14.13 -9.57
CA GLU A 54 -9.71 -15.20 -10.53
C GLU A 54 -9.05 -14.90 -11.89
N TYR A 55 -7.97 -15.62 -12.17
CA TYR A 55 -6.98 -15.26 -13.19
C TYR A 55 -6.83 -16.39 -14.22
N ASP A 56 -7.19 -16.11 -15.48
CA ASP A 56 -7.05 -17.04 -16.63
C ASP A 56 -5.60 -17.12 -17.17
N GLY A 57 -4.67 -16.33 -16.61
CA GLY A 57 -3.31 -16.14 -17.09
C GLY A 57 -2.28 -17.18 -16.63
N LYS A 58 -1.13 -17.19 -17.30
CA LYS A 58 0.08 -17.96 -16.95
C LYS A 58 1.16 -17.14 -16.24
N LEU A 59 0.74 -16.06 -15.58
CA LEU A 59 1.61 -15.12 -14.90
C LEU A 59 1.48 -15.23 -13.38
N GLN A 60 0.24 -15.44 -12.89
CA GLN A 60 -0.10 -15.80 -11.52
C GLN A 60 -1.41 -16.61 -11.56
N LYS A 61 -1.58 -17.61 -10.69
CA LYS A 61 -2.87 -18.30 -10.49
C LYS A 61 -3.89 -17.43 -9.77
N GLY A 62 -5.16 -17.76 -9.94
CA GLY A 62 -6.22 -17.30 -9.05
C GLY A 62 -6.13 -17.93 -7.66
N TYR A 63 -6.67 -17.23 -6.65
CA TYR A 63 -6.73 -17.62 -5.24
C TYR A 63 -7.76 -16.74 -4.51
N SER A 64 -8.31 -17.27 -3.41
CA SER A 64 -9.22 -16.52 -2.54
C SER A 64 -8.57 -16.31 -1.16
N LEU A 65 -8.74 -15.12 -0.59
CA LEU A 65 -8.23 -14.70 0.71
C LEU A 65 -9.39 -14.38 1.67
N PRO A 66 -10.00 -15.40 2.31
CA PRO A 66 -10.86 -15.19 3.47
C PRO A 66 -9.98 -14.98 4.70
N GLY A 67 -10.04 -13.82 5.37
CA GLY A 67 -9.18 -13.59 6.53
C GLY A 67 -9.47 -12.32 7.31
N PHE A 68 -8.59 -12.05 8.27
CA PHE A 68 -8.54 -10.78 8.99
C PHE A 68 -7.15 -10.56 9.60
N TRP A 69 -6.82 -9.31 9.85
CA TRP A 69 -5.79 -8.96 10.82
C TRP A 69 -6.37 -8.12 11.97
N LEU A 70 -5.76 -8.22 13.15
CA LEU A 70 -6.19 -7.57 14.38
C LEU A 70 -4.99 -6.98 15.12
N GLN A 71 -5.09 -5.73 15.55
CA GLN A 71 -4.05 -4.97 16.23
C GLN A 71 -4.58 -4.31 17.51
N PRO A 72 -4.62 -5.05 18.64
CA PRO A 72 -4.89 -4.45 19.94
C PRO A 72 -3.65 -3.70 20.42
N LYS A 73 -3.80 -2.43 20.78
CA LYS A 73 -2.68 -1.59 21.23
C LYS A 73 -3.07 -0.56 22.28
N MET A 74 -2.14 -0.27 23.19
CA MET A 74 -2.16 0.90 24.06
C MET A 74 -1.51 2.06 23.33
N VAL A 75 -2.10 3.25 23.42
CA VAL A 75 -1.57 4.49 22.83
C VAL A 75 -1.43 5.55 23.90
N TYR A 76 -0.24 6.14 24.04
CA TYR A 76 0.06 7.20 24.99
C TYR A 76 0.67 8.41 24.31
N TYR A 77 0.17 9.59 24.67
CA TYR A 77 0.70 10.89 24.24
C TYR A 77 1.36 11.61 25.43
N PRO A 78 2.64 11.33 25.76
CA PRO A 78 3.32 11.98 26.89
C PRO A 78 3.50 13.49 26.70
N LEU A 79 3.73 13.93 25.47
CA LEU A 79 3.93 15.33 25.08
C LEU A 79 2.97 15.69 23.93
N PRO A 80 2.68 16.99 23.69
CA PRO A 80 1.77 17.40 22.60
C PRO A 80 2.25 17.03 21.20
N ASN A 81 3.50 16.56 21.07
CA ASN A 81 4.15 16.19 19.83
C ASN A 81 4.84 14.81 19.90
N VAL A 82 4.50 13.97 20.89
CA VAL A 82 5.03 12.60 21.01
C VAL A 82 3.89 11.61 21.16
N LYS A 83 3.96 10.50 20.41
CA LYS A 83 3.00 9.40 20.43
C LYS A 83 3.75 8.10 20.58
N LEU A 84 3.34 7.27 21.54
CA LEU A 84 3.86 5.93 21.78
C LEU A 84 2.73 4.93 21.59
N GLU A 85 2.98 3.84 20.86
CA GLU A 85 2.05 2.71 20.71
C GLU A 85 2.74 1.41 21.13
N LEU A 86 2.03 0.55 21.87
CA LEU A 86 2.51 -0.78 22.27
C LEU A 86 1.36 -1.79 22.17
N GLY A 87 1.58 -2.91 21.48
CA GLY A 87 0.56 -3.93 21.22
C GLY A 87 1.11 -5.15 20.48
N ALA A 88 0.27 -5.75 19.64
CA ALA A 88 0.64 -6.82 18.73
C ALA A 88 -0.06 -6.66 17.37
N HIS A 89 0.44 -7.31 16.33
CA HIS A 89 -0.26 -7.56 15.07
C HIS A 89 -0.55 -9.06 14.96
N LEU A 90 -1.80 -9.41 14.68
CA LEU A 90 -2.29 -10.79 14.59
C LEU A 90 -2.99 -11.01 13.24
N LEU A 91 -2.40 -11.80 12.34
CA LEU A 91 -2.96 -12.14 11.03
C LEU A 91 -3.51 -13.58 11.03
N HIS A 92 -4.68 -13.78 10.43
CA HIS A 92 -5.34 -15.08 10.29
C HIS A 92 -6.07 -15.22 8.94
N TYR A 93 -5.96 -16.39 8.31
CA TYR A 93 -6.72 -16.77 7.13
C TYR A 93 -7.62 -17.96 7.45
N TRP A 94 -8.90 -17.87 7.12
CA TRP A 94 -9.87 -18.91 7.42
C TRP A 94 -9.60 -20.16 6.59
N GLY A 95 -9.50 -21.32 7.25
CA GLY A 95 -9.19 -22.60 6.60
C GLY A 95 -7.69 -22.84 6.32
N ALA A 96 -6.82 -21.86 6.58
CA ALA A 96 -5.38 -22.05 6.56
C ALA A 96 -4.87 -22.52 7.93
N PHE A 97 -3.86 -23.40 7.92
CA PHE A 97 -3.15 -23.83 9.13
C PHE A 97 -1.72 -23.27 9.21
N ASN A 98 -1.23 -22.68 8.10
CA ASN A 98 0.13 -22.21 7.89
C ASN A 98 0.07 -20.80 7.25
N TYR A 99 1.08 -19.97 7.47
CA TYR A 99 1.14 -18.59 6.98
C TYR A 99 2.32 -18.41 6.01
N PRO A 100 2.16 -17.64 4.92
CA PRO A 100 3.26 -17.32 4.03
C PRO A 100 4.29 -16.44 4.78
N TYR A 101 5.57 -16.82 4.72
CA TYR A 101 6.66 -16.09 5.38
C TYR A 101 7.11 -14.84 4.61
N THR A 102 6.69 -14.71 3.34
CA THR A 102 7.05 -13.59 2.48
C THR A 102 5.83 -13.00 1.79
N ALA A 103 5.87 -11.68 1.58
CA ALA A 103 4.84 -10.97 0.86
C ALA A 103 4.70 -11.50 -0.59
N TYR A 104 3.56 -12.14 -0.85
CA TYR A 104 2.92 -12.27 -2.16
C TYR A 104 3.55 -13.20 -3.22
N GLN A 105 4.88 -13.30 -3.33
CA GLN A 105 5.57 -14.05 -4.40
C GLN A 105 5.55 -15.60 -4.23
N GLY A 106 4.51 -16.15 -3.61
CA GLY A 106 4.40 -17.60 -3.37
C GLY A 106 3.08 -18.07 -2.76
N ILE A 107 2.04 -17.22 -2.62
CA ILE A 107 0.79 -17.62 -1.94
C ILE A 107 0.08 -18.79 -2.65
N ALA A 108 0.22 -18.90 -3.98
CA ALA A 108 -0.31 -20.01 -4.76
C ALA A 108 0.55 -21.30 -4.71
N GLU A 109 1.83 -21.18 -4.34
CA GLU A 109 2.83 -22.26 -4.35
C GLU A 109 3.73 -22.15 -3.11
N TRP A 110 3.24 -22.55 -1.93
CA TRP A 110 4.00 -22.48 -0.69
C TRP A 110 4.18 -23.83 0.02
N ASP A 111 5.44 -24.22 0.18
CA ASP A 111 5.93 -25.22 1.11
C ASP A 111 6.92 -24.54 2.07
N SER A 112 6.60 -24.48 3.36
CA SER A 112 7.60 -24.23 4.40
C SER A 112 7.40 -25.09 5.62
N GLN A 113 8.53 -25.48 6.21
CA GLN A 113 8.59 -26.42 7.31
C GLN A 113 8.43 -25.74 8.70
N THR A 114 8.14 -24.44 8.73
CA THR A 114 8.12 -23.60 9.94
C THR A 114 6.70 -23.19 10.30
N TYR A 115 5.96 -24.10 10.96
CA TYR A 115 4.53 -23.95 11.20
C TYR A 115 4.18 -23.12 12.45
N GLN A 116 3.59 -21.94 12.26
CA GLN A 116 2.83 -21.25 13.32
C GLN A 116 1.34 -21.62 13.23
N LYS A 117 0.83 -22.34 14.24
CA LYS A 117 -0.61 -22.66 14.36
C LYS A 117 -1.37 -21.50 15.01
N GLY A 118 -2.54 -21.15 14.47
CA GLY A 118 -3.46 -20.19 15.09
C GLY A 118 -3.38 -18.80 14.46
N PHE A 119 -2.47 -17.95 14.90
CA PHE A 119 -2.24 -16.61 14.35
C PHE A 119 -0.79 -16.46 13.92
N HIS A 120 -0.53 -15.75 12.82
CA HIS A 120 0.77 -15.12 12.65
C HIS A 120 0.82 -13.89 13.54
N ALA A 121 1.70 -13.92 14.55
CA ALA A 121 1.72 -12.95 15.64
C ALA A 121 3.06 -12.23 15.73
N LEU A 122 3.02 -10.91 15.57
CA LEU A 122 4.18 -10.02 15.63
C LEU A 122 4.00 -8.98 16.75
N PRO A 123 5.08 -8.53 17.42
CA PRO A 123 5.00 -7.40 18.34
C PRO A 123 4.62 -6.12 17.56
N TRP A 124 3.97 -5.17 18.24
CA TRP A 124 3.76 -3.82 17.71
C TRP A 124 4.32 -2.79 18.70
N LEU A 125 5.31 -2.03 18.29
CA LEU A 125 5.93 -0.95 19.05
C LEU A 125 6.21 0.22 18.12
N ARG A 126 5.56 1.36 18.36
CA ARG A 126 5.83 2.61 17.65
C ARG A 126 6.21 3.72 18.61
N ALA A 127 7.27 4.45 18.30
CA ALA A 127 7.54 5.76 18.87
C ALA A 127 7.55 6.81 17.77
N GLN A 128 6.75 7.87 17.90
CA GLN A 128 6.70 8.99 16.96
C GLN A 128 6.96 10.32 17.68
N VAL A 129 7.73 11.19 17.03
CA VAL A 129 7.98 12.58 17.45
C VAL A 129 7.72 13.53 16.29
N ASP A 130 6.81 14.48 16.48
CA ASP A 130 6.52 15.56 15.54
C ASP A 130 7.39 16.80 15.87
N LEU A 131 8.10 17.30 14.86
CA LEU A 131 9.01 18.44 14.91
C LEU A 131 8.54 19.54 13.93
N GLY A 132 7.27 19.92 14.06
CA GLY A 132 6.62 20.94 13.24
C GLY A 132 6.16 20.41 11.87
N LYS A 133 7.03 20.53 10.85
CA LYS A 133 6.75 20.00 9.50
C LYS A 133 7.30 18.59 9.27
N TRP A 134 8.18 18.14 10.18
CA TRP A 134 8.83 16.84 10.15
C TRP A 134 8.20 15.91 11.19
N SER A 135 8.08 14.63 10.89
CA SER A 135 7.79 13.59 11.87
C SER A 135 8.82 12.48 11.75
N LEU A 136 9.33 12.01 12.90
CA LEU A 136 10.22 10.86 12.99
C LEU A 136 9.46 9.70 13.63
N VAL A 137 9.54 8.51 13.04
CA VAL A 137 8.83 7.30 13.49
C VAL A 137 9.82 6.15 13.60
N PHE A 138 9.81 5.46 14.73
CA PHE A 138 10.70 4.35 15.09
C PHE A 138 9.90 3.12 15.47
N GLY A 139 10.40 1.93 15.11
CA GLY A 139 9.68 0.66 15.29
C GLY A 139 8.72 0.45 14.12
N ASP A 140 7.49 -0.03 14.38
CA ASP A 140 6.48 -0.20 13.34
C ASP A 140 6.18 1.14 12.65
N ILE A 141 6.52 1.27 11.37
CA ILE A 141 6.35 2.52 10.61
C ILE A 141 4.93 2.64 10.02
N TYR A 142 4.57 3.80 9.49
CA TYR A 142 3.33 3.97 8.71
C TYR A 142 3.52 3.39 7.31
N GLY A 143 3.56 2.06 7.26
CA GLY A 143 3.77 1.25 6.05
C GLY A 143 2.58 1.19 5.08
N LYS A 144 2.73 0.36 4.05
CA LYS A 144 1.66 -0.05 3.14
C LYS A 144 1.04 1.13 2.39
N SER A 145 -0.30 1.21 2.26
CA SER A 145 -0.94 2.31 1.52
C SER A 145 -0.69 3.71 2.10
N ASN A 146 -0.10 3.87 3.29
CA ASN A 146 0.35 5.18 3.80
C ASN A 146 1.44 5.82 2.92
N HIS A 147 2.32 5.03 2.31
CA HIS A 147 3.38 5.52 1.42
C HIS A 147 2.86 6.11 0.09
N ARG A 148 1.60 5.85 -0.27
CA ARG A 148 0.95 6.37 -1.50
C ARG A 148 1.72 6.02 -2.79
N LEU A 149 2.37 4.85 -2.81
CA LEU A 149 3.05 4.32 -3.99
C LEU A 149 2.07 4.06 -5.15
N VAL A 150 2.57 4.19 -6.39
CA VAL A 150 1.84 3.85 -7.61
C VAL A 150 1.70 2.32 -7.77
N GLU A 151 0.63 1.84 -8.39
CA GLU A 151 0.33 0.40 -8.51
C GLU A 151 1.47 -0.46 -9.13
N PRO A 152 2.22 0.00 -10.16
CA PRO A 152 3.39 -0.73 -10.66
C PRO A 152 4.56 -0.85 -9.66
N LEU A 153 4.58 -0.09 -8.57
CA LEU A 153 5.55 -0.24 -7.48
C LEU A 153 5.01 -1.12 -6.35
N TYR A 154 3.74 -0.95 -5.96
CA TYR A 154 3.17 -1.56 -4.74
C TYR A 154 1.72 -2.01 -4.93
N SER A 155 1.42 -3.26 -4.55
CA SER A 155 0.07 -3.83 -4.56
C SER A 155 -0.72 -3.42 -3.32
N SER A 156 -1.89 -2.82 -3.52
CA SER A 156 -2.80 -2.46 -2.41
C SER A 156 -3.29 -3.67 -1.61
N GLU A 157 -3.19 -4.89 -2.15
CA GLU A 157 -3.54 -6.12 -1.43
C GLU A 157 -2.60 -6.42 -0.24
N LEU A 158 -1.36 -5.91 -0.28
CA LEU A 158 -0.40 -6.05 0.82
C LEU A 158 -0.87 -5.38 2.12
N ASN A 159 -1.86 -4.48 2.05
CA ASN A 159 -2.51 -3.96 3.26
C ASN A 159 -3.22 -5.07 4.07
N LEU A 160 -3.66 -6.13 3.40
CA LEU A 160 -4.35 -7.28 3.98
C LEU A 160 -3.36 -8.40 4.36
N THR A 161 -2.34 -8.63 3.52
CA THR A 161 -1.56 -9.88 3.54
C THR A 161 -0.11 -9.75 3.99
N ALA A 162 0.49 -8.56 3.92
CA ALA A 162 1.87 -8.35 4.37
C ALA A 162 1.92 -8.05 5.87
N ASP A 163 3.06 -8.36 6.47
CA ASP A 163 3.40 -7.99 7.85
C ASP A 163 3.49 -6.45 8.01
N PRO A 164 3.46 -5.94 9.26
CA PRO A 164 3.89 -4.59 9.55
C PRO A 164 5.32 -4.32 9.07
N GLU A 165 5.52 -3.18 8.40
CA GLU A 165 6.86 -2.68 8.10
C GLU A 165 7.47 -2.07 9.37
N ALA A 166 8.74 -2.38 9.66
CA ALA A 166 9.38 -2.04 10.92
C ALA A 166 10.81 -1.51 10.75
N GLY A 167 11.11 -0.34 11.33
CA GLY A 167 12.43 0.27 11.26
C GLY A 167 12.41 1.76 11.59
N LEU A 168 12.66 2.60 10.58
CA LEU A 168 12.76 4.05 10.70
C LEU A 168 12.03 4.75 9.55
N GLN A 169 11.22 5.76 9.85
CA GLN A 169 10.53 6.57 8.85
C GLN A 169 10.63 8.07 9.18
N VAL A 170 10.82 8.88 8.14
CA VAL A 170 10.87 10.34 8.17
C VAL A 170 9.78 10.88 7.24
N LEU A 171 8.79 11.55 7.83
CA LEU A 171 7.73 12.24 7.10
C LEU A 171 8.02 13.74 7.07
N PHE A 172 7.72 14.38 5.95
CA PHE A 172 7.65 15.83 5.81
C PHE A 172 6.37 16.23 5.08
N SER A 173 5.69 17.27 5.56
CA SER A 173 4.52 17.80 4.86
C SER A 173 4.48 19.33 4.86
N SER A 174 4.09 19.88 3.71
CA SER A 174 3.95 21.31 3.49
C SER A 174 2.95 21.61 2.38
N ARG A 175 2.61 22.90 2.24
CA ARG A 175 1.75 23.42 1.16
C ARG A 175 2.19 23.01 -0.26
N HIS A 176 3.50 22.91 -0.50
CA HIS A 176 4.04 22.70 -1.85
C HIS A 176 4.71 21.34 -2.04
N PHE A 177 4.94 20.59 -0.96
CA PHE A 177 5.75 19.37 -1.00
C PHE A 177 5.43 18.46 0.18
N ASP A 178 5.14 17.19 -0.12
CA ASP A 178 5.15 16.10 0.85
C ASP A 178 6.26 15.11 0.52
N MET A 179 6.82 14.47 1.55
CA MET A 179 7.83 13.43 1.43
C MET A 179 7.66 12.39 2.55
N ASP A 180 7.91 11.14 2.20
CA ASP A 180 7.94 9.97 3.06
C ASP A 180 9.19 9.17 2.68
N VAL A 181 10.12 9.03 3.62
CA VAL A 181 11.34 8.22 3.47
C VAL A 181 11.32 7.17 4.56
N TRP A 182 11.52 5.90 4.22
CA TRP A 182 11.48 4.82 5.19
C TRP A 182 12.52 3.75 4.93
N LEU A 183 12.91 3.07 6.01
CA LEU A 183 13.70 1.86 6.03
C LEU A 183 12.87 0.80 6.76
N ASP A 184 12.44 -0.22 6.01
CA ASP A 184 11.80 -1.42 6.50
C ASP A 184 12.84 -2.54 6.64
N TRP A 185 13.03 -3.06 7.85
CA TRP A 185 14.06 -4.04 8.18
C TRP A 185 13.47 -5.44 8.28
N GLN A 186 13.65 -6.23 7.23
CA GLN A 186 12.93 -7.49 7.00
C GLN A 186 13.67 -8.70 7.60
N SER A 187 15.00 -8.67 7.64
CA SER A 187 15.85 -9.75 8.18
C SER A 187 17.15 -9.18 8.72
N PHE A 188 17.48 -9.50 9.97
CA PHE A 188 18.75 -9.15 10.62
C PHE A 188 19.62 -10.40 10.77
N ILE A 189 20.92 -10.30 10.54
CA ILE A 189 21.87 -11.43 10.65
C ILE A 189 22.83 -11.27 11.82
N PHE A 190 23.17 -12.40 12.44
CA PHE A 190 24.32 -12.56 13.31
C PHE A 190 25.47 -13.27 12.57
N ARG A 191 26.65 -13.28 13.20
CA ARG A 191 27.85 -13.88 12.62
C ARG A 191 27.71 -15.40 12.49
N ASN A 192 27.94 -15.91 11.29
CA ASN A 192 27.74 -17.31 10.87
C ASN A 192 26.27 -17.76 10.75
N ASP A 193 25.30 -16.84 10.67
CA ASP A 193 23.94 -17.21 10.25
C ASP A 193 23.93 -17.67 8.78
N VAL A 194 22.97 -18.54 8.44
CA VAL A 194 22.86 -19.20 7.13
C VAL A 194 21.75 -18.60 6.25
N HIS A 195 21.32 -17.39 6.57
CA HIS A 195 20.36 -16.61 5.79
C HIS A 195 20.87 -15.20 5.59
N GLN A 196 20.37 -14.54 4.54
CA GLN A 196 20.79 -13.18 4.20
C GLN A 196 20.09 -12.13 5.09
N GLU A 197 20.79 -11.02 5.30
CA GLU A 197 20.23 -9.75 5.77
C GLU A 197 19.34 -9.18 4.67
N ALA A 198 18.22 -8.55 5.03
CA ALA A 198 17.30 -7.97 4.06
C ALA A 198 16.62 -6.73 4.61
N PHE A 199 16.61 -5.66 3.81
CA PHE A 199 15.88 -4.44 4.10
C PHE A 199 15.38 -3.78 2.82
N LEU A 200 14.35 -2.94 2.95
CA LEU A 200 13.80 -2.12 1.89
C LEU A 200 13.90 -0.64 2.28
N LEU A 201 14.61 0.13 1.46
CA LEU A 201 14.67 1.59 1.55
C LEU A 201 13.68 2.19 0.55
N GLY A 202 12.77 3.03 1.03
CA GLY A 202 11.75 3.68 0.23
C GLY A 202 11.80 5.22 0.30
N LEU A 203 11.40 5.84 -0.80
CA LEU A 203 11.11 7.27 -0.94
C LEU A 203 9.80 7.41 -1.70
N SER A 204 8.87 8.20 -1.17
CA SER A 204 7.67 8.64 -1.86
C SER A 204 7.51 10.14 -1.63
N SER A 205 7.56 10.92 -2.71
CA SER A 205 7.47 12.37 -2.65
C SER A 205 6.47 12.91 -3.65
N ARG A 206 5.90 14.07 -3.34
CA ARG A 206 4.91 14.75 -4.18
C ARG A 206 5.12 16.26 -4.15
N LEU A 207 5.55 16.81 -5.28
CA LEU A 207 5.53 18.25 -5.53
C LEU A 207 4.10 18.68 -5.87
N LYS A 208 3.57 19.65 -5.13
CA LYS A 208 2.22 20.22 -5.32
C LYS A 208 2.37 21.55 -6.05
N LEU A 209 1.83 21.65 -7.27
CA LEU A 209 1.92 22.87 -8.08
C LEU A 209 0.95 23.96 -7.58
N ASN A 210 -0.09 23.55 -6.85
CA ASN A 210 -1.07 24.41 -6.20
C ASN A 210 -1.80 23.66 -5.04
N GLU A 211 -2.70 24.33 -4.32
CA GLU A 211 -3.44 23.76 -3.17
C GLU A 211 -4.35 22.59 -3.59
N GLU A 212 -4.47 21.55 -2.75
CA GLU A 212 -5.28 20.34 -3.00
C GLU A 212 -6.80 20.60 -3.01
N GLU A 213 -7.24 21.63 -2.28
CA GLU A 213 -8.63 22.08 -2.19
C GLU A 213 -9.05 22.95 -3.40
N SER A 214 -8.12 23.31 -4.29
CA SER A 214 -8.40 24.10 -5.49
C SER A 214 -9.40 23.40 -6.42
N PRO A 215 -10.22 24.12 -7.21
CA PRO A 215 -11.11 23.50 -8.22
C PRO A 215 -10.37 22.63 -9.25
N PHE A 216 -9.10 22.95 -9.51
CA PHE A 216 -8.15 22.13 -10.25
C PHE A 216 -6.89 22.02 -9.39
N HIS A 217 -6.33 20.83 -9.22
CA HIS A 217 -5.07 20.59 -8.53
C HIS A 217 -4.12 19.77 -9.42
N ALA A 218 -2.84 20.12 -9.44
CA ALA A 218 -1.80 19.43 -10.20
C ALA A 218 -0.56 19.15 -9.34
N TYR A 219 0.07 18.00 -9.58
CA TYR A 219 1.20 17.50 -8.81
C TYR A 219 2.13 16.61 -9.64
N MET A 220 3.35 16.41 -9.14
CA MET A 220 4.34 15.51 -9.72
C MET A 220 4.84 14.56 -8.64
N PRO A 221 4.53 13.24 -8.72
CA PRO A 221 5.15 12.24 -7.85
C PRO A 221 6.57 11.89 -8.30
N LEU A 222 7.44 11.62 -7.34
CA LEU A 222 8.71 10.92 -7.52
C LEU A 222 8.84 9.88 -6.42
N GLN A 223 9.03 8.62 -6.81
CA GLN A 223 9.03 7.46 -5.93
C GLN A 223 10.18 6.52 -6.27
N VAL A 224 10.83 5.97 -5.25
CA VAL A 224 11.94 5.01 -5.37
C VAL A 224 11.79 3.95 -4.28
N MET A 225 12.07 2.70 -4.62
CA MET A 225 12.23 1.59 -3.68
C MET A 225 13.50 0.84 -4.04
N VAL A 226 14.30 0.51 -3.03
CA VAL A 226 15.51 -0.31 -3.15
C VAL A 226 15.40 -1.43 -2.12
N GLN A 227 15.31 -2.68 -2.58
CA GLN A 227 15.50 -3.83 -1.71
C GLN A 227 16.97 -4.26 -1.80
N HIS A 228 17.59 -4.43 -0.64
CA HIS A 228 18.89 -5.03 -0.51
C HIS A 228 18.74 -6.40 0.15
N ARG A 229 19.44 -7.41 -0.37
CA ARG A 229 19.59 -8.73 0.25
C ARG A 229 21.06 -9.13 0.21
N GLY A 230 21.64 -9.46 1.36
CA GLY A 230 23.04 -9.88 1.45
C GLY A 230 23.77 -9.30 2.66
N GLY A 231 24.91 -9.88 3.00
CA GLY A 231 25.71 -9.45 4.15
C GLY A 231 27.18 -9.88 4.04
N GLU A 232 28.07 -9.11 4.67
CA GLU A 232 29.53 -9.31 4.62
C GLU A 232 30.01 -10.48 5.52
N ILE A 233 29.13 -10.99 6.39
CA ILE A 233 29.46 -11.92 7.49
C ILE A 233 28.90 -13.34 7.26
N ASP A 234 28.34 -13.61 6.08
CA ASP A 234 27.78 -14.90 5.68
C ASP A 234 28.85 -15.82 5.04
N THR A 235 28.63 -17.13 5.14
CA THR A 235 29.42 -18.21 4.52
C THR A 235 29.09 -18.43 3.03
N ILE A 236 28.03 -17.80 2.50
CA ILE A 236 27.64 -17.90 1.09
C ILE A 236 28.56 -17.01 0.22
N HIS A 237 29.53 -17.62 -0.47
CA HIS A 237 30.52 -16.92 -1.30
C HIS A 237 30.18 -16.80 -2.81
N VAL A 238 28.92 -17.03 -3.20
CA VAL A 238 28.44 -16.87 -4.59
C VAL A 238 27.10 -16.14 -4.57
N ASN A 239 26.98 -15.03 -5.30
CA ASN A 239 25.82 -14.13 -5.28
C ASN A 239 25.43 -13.64 -3.87
N SER A 240 26.44 -13.26 -3.07
CA SER A 240 26.30 -12.88 -1.65
C SER A 240 25.54 -11.57 -1.40
N VAL A 241 25.39 -10.73 -2.42
CA VAL A 241 24.63 -9.48 -2.41
C VAL A 241 23.74 -9.42 -3.65
N GLN A 242 22.51 -8.96 -3.47
CA GLN A 242 21.54 -8.68 -4.52
C GLN A 242 20.80 -7.37 -4.19
N THR A 243 21.03 -6.35 -5.00
CA THR A 243 20.30 -5.08 -4.97
C THR A 243 19.27 -5.04 -6.08
N TYR A 244 18.05 -4.65 -5.72
CA TYR A 244 16.90 -4.53 -6.60
C TYR A 244 16.31 -3.14 -6.46
N LEU A 245 16.24 -2.39 -7.56
CA LEU A 245 15.73 -1.02 -7.58
C LEU A 245 14.48 -0.92 -8.45
N CYS A 246 13.45 -0.24 -7.96
CA CYS A 246 12.29 0.19 -8.73
C CYS A 246 12.02 1.67 -8.47
N GLY A 247 11.62 2.42 -9.49
CA GLY A 247 11.27 3.83 -9.35
C GLY A 247 10.15 4.27 -10.28
N ALA A 248 9.48 5.36 -9.92
CA ALA A 248 8.42 5.99 -10.70
C ALA A 248 8.57 7.51 -10.65
N ILE A 249 8.32 8.17 -11.79
CA ILE A 249 8.16 9.62 -11.89
C ILE A 249 6.94 9.91 -12.78
N GLY A 250 6.12 10.87 -12.39
CA GLY A 250 4.86 11.12 -13.10
C GLY A 250 4.39 12.56 -13.06
N ALA A 251 3.20 12.75 -13.63
CA ALA A 251 2.42 13.97 -13.52
C ALA A 251 0.95 13.59 -13.32
N GLY A 252 0.32 14.17 -12.30
CA GLY A 252 -1.08 13.93 -11.95
C GLY A 252 -1.85 15.24 -11.81
N ALA A 253 -3.13 15.19 -12.15
CA ALA A 253 -4.04 16.30 -11.96
C ALA A 253 -5.46 15.81 -11.64
N TYR A 254 -6.21 16.60 -10.88
CA TYR A 254 -7.62 16.35 -10.65
C TYR A 254 -8.43 17.64 -10.52
N TRP A 255 -9.71 17.55 -10.87
CA TRP A 255 -10.69 18.62 -10.75
C TRP A 255 -11.62 18.31 -9.58
N ASN A 256 -11.65 19.17 -8.56
CA ASN A 256 -12.64 19.10 -7.48
C ASN A 256 -13.92 19.78 -7.96
N LEU A 257 -15.02 19.02 -8.07
CA LEU A 257 -16.27 19.50 -8.65
C LEU A 257 -17.30 19.89 -7.58
N PRO A 258 -17.97 21.04 -7.69
CA PRO A 258 -18.98 21.49 -6.72
C PRO A 258 -20.34 20.76 -6.85
N HIS A 259 -20.36 19.58 -7.48
CA HIS A 259 -21.59 18.82 -7.74
C HIS A 259 -21.93 17.87 -6.59
N PRO A 260 -23.22 17.49 -6.41
CA PRO A 260 -23.64 16.62 -5.32
C PRO A 260 -23.20 15.16 -5.49
N VAL A 261 -23.19 14.65 -6.73
CA VAL A 261 -22.90 13.24 -7.07
C VAL A 261 -21.44 13.05 -7.44
N VAL A 262 -20.97 13.70 -8.51
CA VAL A 262 -19.58 13.66 -8.94
C VAL A 262 -18.77 14.66 -8.10
N LYS A 263 -17.74 14.18 -7.42
CA LYS A 263 -16.91 14.96 -6.49
C LYS A 263 -15.55 15.31 -7.05
N ARG A 264 -14.93 14.38 -7.78
CA ARG A 264 -13.62 14.59 -8.41
C ARG A 264 -13.49 13.78 -9.67
N VAL A 265 -12.80 14.33 -10.66
CA VAL A 265 -12.27 13.60 -11.82
C VAL A 265 -10.76 13.77 -11.78
N GLY A 266 -9.99 12.71 -11.98
CA GLY A 266 -8.53 12.75 -11.90
C GLY A 266 -7.86 11.88 -12.95
N VAL A 267 -6.64 12.27 -13.32
CA VAL A 267 -5.75 11.56 -14.23
C VAL A 267 -4.32 11.61 -13.69
N GLU A 268 -3.54 10.56 -13.92
CA GLU A 268 -2.12 10.50 -13.54
C GLU A 268 -1.39 9.59 -14.53
N ALA A 269 -0.23 10.04 -14.99
CA ALA A 269 0.62 9.33 -15.93
C ALA A 269 2.01 9.19 -15.33
N ASP A 270 2.49 7.96 -15.23
CA ASP A 270 3.74 7.58 -14.57
C ASP A 270 4.65 6.82 -15.54
N PHE A 271 5.91 7.25 -15.62
CA PHE A 271 6.99 6.46 -16.17
C PHE A 271 7.65 5.69 -15.03
N VAL A 272 7.84 4.38 -15.21
CA VAL A 272 8.48 3.52 -14.22
C VAL A 272 9.70 2.81 -14.76
N TYR A 273 10.65 2.52 -13.88
CA TYR A 273 11.94 1.93 -14.18
C TYR A 273 12.29 0.85 -13.14
N SER A 274 12.91 -0.24 -13.56
CA SER A 274 13.43 -1.29 -12.69
C SER A 274 14.86 -1.64 -13.07
N TRP A 275 15.70 -1.96 -12.09
CA TRP A 275 17.08 -2.42 -12.27
C TRP A 275 17.38 -3.55 -11.28
N HIS A 276 17.99 -4.62 -11.78
CA HIS A 276 18.21 -5.88 -11.06
C HIS A 276 19.65 -6.34 -11.32
N GLU A 277 20.40 -6.68 -10.29
CA GLU A 277 21.78 -7.18 -10.44
C GLU A 277 21.87 -8.57 -11.09
N THR A 278 20.80 -9.36 -11.01
CA THR A 278 20.83 -10.81 -11.27
C THR A 278 19.92 -11.28 -12.40
N VAL A 279 18.70 -10.75 -12.53
CA VAL A 279 17.66 -11.35 -13.40
C VAL A 279 17.48 -10.61 -14.73
N LEU A 280 17.30 -9.29 -14.68
CA LEU A 280 17.09 -8.43 -15.85
C LEU A 280 17.75 -7.08 -15.61
N ASN A 281 18.88 -6.82 -16.27
CA ASN A 281 19.72 -5.63 -16.07
C ASN A 281 18.89 -4.35 -15.88
N TRP A 282 17.95 -4.08 -16.79
CA TRP A 282 17.02 -2.96 -16.63
C TRP A 282 15.71 -3.19 -17.38
N GLY A 283 14.65 -2.54 -16.89
CA GLY A 283 13.31 -2.59 -17.44
C GLY A 283 12.59 -1.25 -17.28
N LYS A 284 11.52 -1.04 -18.05
CA LYS A 284 10.73 0.19 -17.98
C LYS A 284 9.27 -0.02 -18.34
N GLY A 285 8.40 0.85 -17.86
CA GLY A 285 6.98 0.85 -18.19
C GLY A 285 6.34 2.23 -18.18
N TYR A 286 5.11 2.26 -18.71
CA TYR A 286 4.23 3.42 -18.70
C TYR A 286 2.89 2.99 -18.11
N TYR A 287 2.44 3.74 -17.12
CA TYR A 287 1.18 3.54 -16.44
C TYR A 287 0.35 4.83 -16.54
N LEU A 288 -0.89 4.70 -17.00
CA LEU A 288 -1.83 5.82 -17.14
C LEU A 288 -3.13 5.43 -16.43
N LYS A 289 -3.51 6.17 -15.40
CA LYS A 289 -4.80 5.98 -14.70
C LYS A 289 -5.69 7.20 -14.85
N ALA A 290 -6.99 6.94 -14.91
CA ALA A 290 -8.06 7.92 -14.81
C ALA A 290 -9.08 7.43 -13.78
N TYR A 291 -9.67 8.34 -13.02
CA TYR A 291 -10.71 7.98 -12.05
C TYR A 291 -11.75 9.09 -11.90
N THR A 292 -12.93 8.70 -11.44
CA THR A 292 -13.99 9.60 -11.01
C THR A 292 -14.45 9.19 -9.62
N ASP A 293 -14.26 10.08 -8.65
CA ASP A 293 -14.85 9.96 -7.32
C ASP A 293 -16.28 10.47 -7.36
N LEU A 294 -17.22 9.58 -7.07
CA LEU A 294 -18.56 9.95 -6.62
C LEU A 294 -18.53 10.09 -5.09
N LYS A 295 -19.69 10.05 -4.43
CA LYS A 295 -19.79 10.20 -2.97
C LYS A 295 -19.07 9.09 -2.17
N ASP A 296 -19.50 7.84 -2.37
CA ASP A 296 -19.00 6.65 -1.66
C ASP A 296 -18.52 5.57 -2.64
N LEU A 297 -18.49 5.88 -3.96
CA LEU A 297 -18.06 5.00 -5.04
C LEU A 297 -17.02 5.74 -5.89
N ARG A 298 -15.94 5.08 -6.27
CA ARG A 298 -14.97 5.49 -7.28
C ARG A 298 -15.10 4.56 -8.48
N VAL A 299 -15.09 5.13 -9.68
CA VAL A 299 -14.87 4.40 -10.94
C VAL A 299 -13.45 4.71 -11.38
N LYS A 300 -12.65 3.69 -11.68
CA LYS A 300 -11.27 3.84 -12.15
C LYS A 300 -11.05 3.07 -13.45
N ALA A 301 -10.11 3.57 -14.26
CA ALA A 301 -9.60 2.89 -15.44
C ALA A 301 -8.09 3.09 -15.49
N ALA A 302 -7.34 2.07 -15.86
CA ALA A 302 -5.89 2.16 -16.02
C ALA A 302 -5.40 1.43 -17.26
N TRP A 303 -4.33 1.94 -17.87
CA TRP A 303 -3.61 1.31 -18.96
C TRP A 303 -2.14 1.13 -18.57
N TRP A 304 -1.61 -0.04 -18.88
CA TRP A 304 -0.24 -0.45 -18.56
C TRP A 304 0.45 -1.05 -19.78
N THR A 305 1.72 -0.70 -19.97
CA THR A 305 2.64 -1.48 -20.81
C THR A 305 4.06 -1.37 -20.28
N ASN A 306 4.86 -2.42 -20.48
CA ASN A 306 6.28 -2.41 -20.14
C ASN A 306 7.18 -3.02 -21.22
N ASN A 307 8.47 -3.05 -20.94
CA ASN A 307 9.49 -3.83 -21.61
C ASN A 307 10.51 -4.24 -20.52
N TYR A 308 10.64 -5.55 -20.25
CA TYR A 308 11.46 -6.15 -19.18
C TYR A 308 11.28 -5.56 -17.76
N TYR A 309 10.14 -4.97 -17.43
CA TYR A 309 9.92 -4.38 -16.10
C TYR A 309 9.57 -5.46 -15.06
N VAL A 310 10.35 -5.49 -13.98
CA VAL A 310 10.17 -6.41 -12.86
C VAL A 310 10.02 -5.59 -11.58
N PRO A 311 8.82 -5.58 -10.97
CA PRO A 311 8.55 -4.84 -9.73
C PRO A 311 9.04 -5.59 -8.48
N LEU A 312 9.17 -4.85 -7.38
CA LEU A 312 9.44 -5.41 -6.04
C LEU A 312 8.16 -5.93 -5.36
N LEU A 313 7.16 -5.06 -5.18
CA LEU A 313 5.97 -5.30 -4.33
C LEU A 313 4.63 -5.10 -5.07
N ALA A 314 4.66 -4.92 -6.39
CA ALA A 314 3.46 -4.71 -7.19
C ALA A 314 2.70 -6.01 -7.46
N ASN A 315 1.50 -5.87 -8.06
CA ASN A 315 0.81 -7.03 -8.58
C ASN A 315 1.64 -7.69 -9.73
N PRO A 316 1.78 -9.03 -9.77
CA PRO A 316 2.46 -9.72 -10.85
C PRO A 316 2.05 -9.28 -12.27
N PHE A 317 0.82 -8.81 -12.53
CA PHE A 317 0.42 -8.27 -13.83
C PHE A 317 1.30 -7.10 -14.33
N PHE A 318 2.05 -6.43 -13.45
CA PHE A 318 3.06 -5.44 -13.82
C PHE A 318 4.43 -6.05 -14.21
N ASN A 319 4.69 -7.31 -13.85
CA ASN A 319 5.93 -8.05 -14.04
C ASN A 319 6.09 -8.61 -15.46
N THR A 320 7.34 -8.86 -15.86
CA THR A 320 7.73 -9.61 -17.07
C THR A 320 8.30 -11.00 -16.78
N ILE A 321 8.32 -11.43 -15.52
CA ILE A 321 8.65 -12.80 -15.10
C ILE A 321 7.38 -13.46 -14.56
N SER A 322 7.17 -14.74 -14.88
CA SER A 322 6.04 -15.49 -14.31
C SER A 322 6.30 -15.87 -12.85
N VAL A 323 5.28 -15.73 -12.02
CA VAL A 323 5.23 -16.27 -10.65
C VAL A 323 4.57 -17.67 -10.65
N ASP A 324 3.80 -18.02 -11.70
CA ASP A 324 3.13 -19.32 -11.89
C ASP A 324 4.03 -20.40 -12.54
N GLU A 325 5.03 -20.00 -13.32
CA GLU A 325 5.92 -20.96 -14.00
C GLU A 325 7.39 -20.49 -13.90
N PRO A 326 8.14 -20.94 -12.87
CA PRO A 326 9.53 -20.56 -12.65
C PRO A 326 10.41 -20.73 -13.90
N GLY A 327 11.26 -19.73 -14.18
CA GLY A 327 12.08 -19.69 -15.40
C GLY A 327 11.33 -19.23 -16.65
N THR A 328 10.06 -18.83 -16.55
CA THR A 328 9.30 -18.24 -17.66
C THR A 328 9.37 -16.72 -17.67
N MET A 329 9.68 -16.15 -18.85
CA MET A 329 9.76 -14.71 -19.09
C MET A 329 8.83 -14.27 -20.22
N PHE A 330 8.35 -13.04 -20.13
CA PHE A 330 7.56 -12.32 -21.12
C PHE A 330 8.38 -11.14 -21.66
N ASP A 331 8.27 -10.85 -22.96
CA ASP A 331 9.00 -9.71 -23.57
C ASP A 331 8.38 -8.36 -23.16
N SER A 332 7.05 -8.31 -23.12
CA SER A 332 6.28 -7.14 -22.76
C SER A 332 4.91 -7.56 -22.25
N THR A 333 4.62 -7.29 -20.98
CA THR A 333 3.26 -7.37 -20.46
C THR A 333 2.55 -6.02 -20.59
N GLY A 334 1.23 -6.05 -20.47
CA GLY A 334 0.40 -4.87 -20.63
C GLY A 334 -1.07 -5.22 -20.53
N MET A 335 -1.82 -4.33 -19.91
CA MET A 335 -3.22 -4.56 -19.57
C MET A 335 -4.02 -3.27 -19.61
N PHE A 336 -5.33 -3.43 -19.80
CA PHE A 336 -6.31 -2.41 -19.48
C PHE A 336 -7.13 -2.88 -18.28
N CYS A 337 -7.22 -2.06 -17.25
CA CYS A 337 -8.00 -2.31 -16.04
C CYS A 337 -9.22 -1.40 -16.00
N LEU A 338 -10.38 -1.94 -15.64
CA LEU A 338 -11.57 -1.21 -15.26
C LEU A 338 -11.95 -1.61 -13.84
N GLY A 339 -12.20 -0.62 -12.98
CA GLY A 339 -12.36 -0.85 -11.55
C GLY A 339 -13.46 -0.04 -10.89
N LEU A 340 -14.03 -0.62 -9.84
CA LEU A 340 -15.01 -0.01 -8.95
C LEU A 340 -14.52 -0.14 -7.51
N GLU A 341 -14.50 0.96 -6.75
CA GLU A 341 -14.16 0.99 -5.33
C GLU A 341 -15.32 1.62 -4.55
N TYR A 342 -15.95 0.86 -3.65
CA TYR A 342 -16.93 1.36 -2.70
C TYR A 342 -16.29 1.51 -1.32
N ALA A 343 -16.48 2.65 -0.67
CA ALA A 343 -16.02 2.85 0.70
C ALA A 343 -16.93 3.82 1.46
N ARG A 344 -17.53 3.35 2.56
CA ARG A 344 -18.48 4.13 3.37
C ARG A 344 -18.20 3.96 4.86
N ARG A 345 -18.04 5.09 5.56
CA ARG A 345 -18.04 5.12 7.03
C ARG A 345 -19.46 4.88 7.54
N LEU A 346 -19.63 3.87 8.39
CA LEU A 346 -20.90 3.51 9.02
C LEU A 346 -21.07 4.21 10.39
N GLY A 347 -19.95 4.51 11.06
CA GLY A 347 -19.92 5.20 12.35
C GLY A 347 -18.50 5.65 12.71
N ALA A 348 -18.32 6.13 13.94
CA ALA A 348 -16.99 6.39 14.47
C ALA A 348 -16.19 5.07 14.54
N GLY A 349 -15.05 5.02 13.86
CA GLY A 349 -14.20 3.82 13.83
C GLY A 349 -14.75 2.64 13.02
N ILE A 350 -15.80 2.78 12.20
CA ILE A 350 -16.33 1.65 11.40
C ILE A 350 -16.47 2.06 9.93
N THR A 351 -15.77 1.35 9.04
CA THR A 351 -15.80 1.55 7.58
C THR A 351 -16.11 0.24 6.87
N LEU A 352 -17.15 0.24 6.03
CA LEU A 352 -17.42 -0.82 5.06
C LEU A 352 -16.73 -0.45 3.74
N GLY A 353 -16.04 -1.41 3.13
CA GLY A 353 -15.42 -1.28 1.82
C GLY A 353 -15.75 -2.47 0.92
N ALA A 354 -15.67 -2.25 -0.39
CA ALA A 354 -15.65 -3.31 -1.40
C ALA A 354 -14.93 -2.82 -2.65
N ASP A 355 -14.33 -3.73 -3.43
CA ASP A 355 -13.84 -3.43 -4.77
C ASP A 355 -14.21 -4.52 -5.78
N ALA A 356 -14.18 -4.16 -7.06
CA ALA A 356 -14.21 -5.09 -8.17
C ALA A 356 -13.38 -4.51 -9.32
N ASP A 357 -12.33 -5.23 -9.71
CA ASP A 357 -11.40 -4.85 -10.80
C ASP A 357 -11.41 -5.94 -11.89
N PHE A 358 -11.54 -5.52 -13.15
CA PHE A 358 -11.49 -6.37 -14.34
C PHE A 358 -10.29 -5.98 -15.21
N TYR A 359 -9.45 -6.96 -15.54
CA TYR A 359 -8.23 -6.79 -16.31
C TYR A 359 -8.36 -7.50 -17.66
N LEU A 360 -8.09 -6.76 -18.74
CA LEU A 360 -7.90 -7.29 -20.08
C LEU A 360 -6.41 -7.25 -20.43
N HIS A 361 -5.79 -8.42 -20.48
CA HIS A 361 -4.36 -8.56 -20.81
C HIS A 361 -4.18 -8.60 -22.32
N LYS A 362 -3.22 -7.81 -22.83
CA LYS A 362 -2.87 -7.82 -24.25
C LYS A 362 -2.20 -9.16 -24.62
N GLN A 363 -2.18 -9.48 -25.91
CA GLN A 363 -1.34 -10.54 -26.46
C GLN A 363 0.15 -10.26 -26.17
N TYR A 364 0.85 -11.20 -25.54
CA TYR A 364 2.28 -11.12 -25.19
C TYR A 364 3.05 -12.32 -25.75
N ARG A 365 4.38 -12.21 -25.86
CA ARG A 365 5.23 -13.37 -26.12
C ARG A 365 5.74 -13.95 -24.81
N ARG A 366 5.93 -15.26 -24.79
CA ARG A 366 6.42 -16.02 -23.65
C ARG A 366 7.53 -16.97 -24.11
N ALA A 367 8.66 -16.96 -23.41
CA ALA A 367 9.64 -18.04 -23.45
C ALA A 367 9.72 -18.68 -22.06
N ALA A 368 9.60 -20.01 -21.99
CA ALA A 368 9.94 -20.78 -20.80
C ALA A 368 11.32 -21.41 -20.95
N LEU A 369 11.87 -21.96 -19.87
CA LEU A 369 13.19 -22.56 -19.88
C LEU A 369 13.26 -23.73 -20.87
N GLY A 370 14.00 -23.56 -21.98
CA GLY A 370 14.12 -24.55 -23.05
C GLY A 370 13.00 -24.50 -24.12
N GLU A 371 12.08 -23.55 -24.05
CA GLU A 371 11.05 -23.32 -25.08
C GLU A 371 11.38 -22.09 -25.95
N ASP A 372 11.04 -22.16 -27.24
CA ASP A 372 11.03 -20.99 -28.13
C ASP A 372 9.94 -19.99 -27.74
N TRP A 373 10.09 -18.73 -28.18
CA TRP A 373 9.10 -17.67 -27.98
C TRP A 373 7.73 -18.02 -28.60
N SER A 374 6.77 -18.34 -27.74
CA SER A 374 5.38 -18.60 -28.11
C SER A 374 4.51 -17.34 -27.92
N ILE A 375 3.51 -17.18 -28.77
CA ILE A 375 2.49 -16.14 -28.62
C ILE A 375 1.39 -16.67 -27.69
N ARG A 376 1.01 -15.90 -26.66
CA ARG A 376 -0.20 -16.16 -25.86
C ARG A 376 -1.33 -15.21 -26.29
N PRO A 377 -2.56 -15.71 -26.46
CA PRO A 377 -3.71 -14.86 -26.82
C PRO A 377 -4.02 -13.85 -25.71
N MET A 378 -4.90 -12.89 -26.01
CA MET A 378 -5.49 -12.06 -24.95
C MET A 378 -6.19 -12.94 -23.92
N SER A 379 -6.05 -12.59 -22.65
CA SER A 379 -6.72 -13.23 -21.53
C SER A 379 -7.38 -12.18 -20.64
N TYR A 380 -8.28 -12.62 -19.77
CA TYR A 380 -8.94 -11.74 -18.80
C TYR A 380 -8.69 -12.22 -17.37
N SER A 381 -8.87 -11.33 -16.41
CA SER A 381 -8.77 -11.63 -14.99
C SER A 381 -9.75 -10.74 -14.25
N PHE A 382 -10.28 -11.22 -13.13
CA PHE A 382 -11.06 -10.36 -12.23
C PHE A 382 -10.58 -10.48 -10.78
N SER A 383 -10.83 -9.42 -10.02
CA SER A 383 -10.65 -9.32 -8.58
C SER A 383 -11.95 -8.80 -8.01
N ALA A 384 -12.41 -9.36 -6.89
CA ALA A 384 -13.52 -8.82 -6.11
C ALA A 384 -13.19 -8.88 -4.62
N GLY A 385 -13.43 -7.80 -3.90
CA GLY A 385 -13.11 -7.66 -2.48
C GLY A 385 -14.26 -7.12 -1.66
N ALA A 386 -14.42 -7.61 -0.44
CA ALA A 386 -15.33 -7.08 0.56
C ALA A 386 -14.59 -6.95 1.91
N TYR A 387 -14.74 -5.80 2.56
CA TYR A 387 -13.93 -5.42 3.71
C TYR A 387 -14.73 -4.71 4.80
N LEU A 388 -14.40 -4.97 6.05
CA LEU A 388 -14.88 -4.22 7.20
C LEU A 388 -13.68 -3.81 8.07
N ARG A 389 -13.41 -2.49 8.15
CA ARG A 389 -12.47 -1.95 9.13
C ARG A 389 -13.20 -1.54 10.40
N VAL A 390 -12.67 -1.97 11.54
CA VAL A 390 -13.10 -1.60 12.89
C VAL A 390 -11.88 -1.05 13.62
N ASN A 391 -11.96 0.20 14.05
CA ASN A 391 -10.93 0.93 14.79
C ASN A 391 -11.58 1.89 15.82
N PRO A 392 -12.11 1.37 16.92
CA PRO A 392 -12.44 2.18 18.10
C PRO A 392 -11.16 2.60 18.83
N SER A 393 -11.18 3.84 19.34
CA SER A 393 -10.17 4.39 20.24
C SER A 393 -10.85 4.82 21.54
N ILE A 394 -10.47 4.20 22.66
CA ILE A 394 -11.15 4.33 23.95
C ILE A 394 -10.19 5.00 24.94
N LEU A 395 -10.56 6.18 25.45
CA LEU A 395 -9.82 6.87 26.50
C LEU A 395 -9.93 6.08 27.82
N ILE A 396 -8.79 5.58 28.31
CA ILE A 396 -8.69 4.89 29.61
C ILE A 396 -8.44 5.90 30.72
N LYS A 397 -7.50 6.83 30.49
CA LYS A 397 -7.11 7.83 31.50
C LYS A 397 -6.55 9.07 30.84
N GLN A 398 -6.80 10.24 31.44
CA GLN A 398 -6.09 11.47 31.12
C GLN A 398 -5.27 11.89 32.33
N PHE A 399 -3.96 11.96 32.15
CA PHE A 399 -3.02 12.53 33.13
C PHE A 399 -3.06 14.06 33.04
N LYS A 400 -2.77 14.73 34.16
CA LYS A 400 -2.66 16.19 34.16
C LYS A 400 -1.47 16.61 33.30
N LYS A 401 -1.59 17.77 32.65
CA LYS A 401 -0.44 18.44 32.03
C LYS A 401 0.43 18.97 33.18
N GLU A 402 1.71 18.62 33.17
CA GLU A 402 2.75 19.27 33.98
C GLU A 402 3.14 20.62 33.35
#